data_AF-A0A7I9VN37-F1
#
_entry.id   AF-A0A7I9VN37-F1
#
_cell.length_a   1.000
_cell.length_b   1.000
_cell.length_c   1.000
_cell.angle_alpha   90.00
_cell.angle_beta   90.00
_cell.angle_gamma   90.00
#
_symmetry.space_group_name_H-M   'P 1'
#
loop_
_entity.id
_entity.type
_entity.pdbx_description
1 polymer ?
#
loop_
_entity_poly.entity_id
_entity_poly.type
_entity_poly.pdbx_seq_one_letter_code
_entity_poly.pdbx_strand_id
1 'polypeptide(L)'
;MRTFNLLVALFAVVQALRYARRALVFVAPAVRVTGEPGEPPRSAPRLRLGAELERLGFVPLGLLHERAPLGAVAREVDAYADASRGTFADVWQERGEADAPRLVFYTPFPDGAYVLTANHPRRAVASARAQAGAVVGAAPEAQLAAHEIAVERFAARHGTPAVALDLGARLAAARAWYAGEGRRELRRGAALPFGIAAFALVLLASAVNLLLHGAR
;
A
#
# COMPACT_ATOMS: atom_id res chain seq x y z
N MET A 1 -26.17 35.12 13.22
CA MET A 1 -25.38 33.98 13.75
C MET A 1 -25.88 32.61 13.29
N ARG A 2 -27.20 32.35 13.19
CA ARG A 2 -27.73 31.03 12.75
C ARG A 2 -27.24 30.58 11.36
N THR A 3 -27.27 31.47 10.35
CA THR A 3 -26.81 31.15 8.99
C THR A 3 -25.34 30.73 8.97
N PHE A 4 -24.48 31.40 9.74
CA PHE A 4 -23.07 31.04 9.86
C PHE A 4 -22.89 29.63 10.44
N ASN A 5 -23.59 29.30 11.54
CA ASN A 5 -23.51 27.97 12.15
C ASN A 5 -24.03 26.86 11.21
N LEU A 6 -25.04 27.14 10.38
CA LEU A 6 -25.50 26.19 9.36
C LEU A 6 -24.44 25.94 8.29
N LEU A 7 -23.75 26.98 7.82
CA LEU A 7 -22.65 26.84 6.86
C LEU A 7 -21.49 26.04 7.46
N VAL A 8 -21.15 26.27 8.73
CA VAL A 8 -20.13 25.50 9.46
C VAL A 8 -20.54 24.03 9.58
N ALA A 9 -21.79 23.74 9.96
CA ALA A 9 -22.29 22.37 10.05
C ALA A 9 -22.26 21.67 8.69
N LEU A 10 -22.67 22.35 7.61
CA LEU A 10 -22.62 21.81 6.26
C LEU A 10 -21.19 21.49 5.82
N PHE A 11 -20.26 22.43 6.03
CA PHE A 11 -18.84 22.22 5.75
C PHE A 11 -18.29 21.02 6.53
N ALA A 12 -18.61 20.92 7.82
CA ALA A 12 -18.19 19.83 8.67
C ALA A 12 -18.72 18.46 8.18
N VAL A 13 -19.98 18.38 7.77
CA VAL A 13 -20.56 17.16 7.18
C VAL A 13 -19.84 16.78 5.88
N VAL A 14 -19.61 17.74 4.98
CA VAL A 14 -18.92 17.48 3.71
C VAL A 14 -17.51 16.95 3.96
N GLN A 15 -16.76 17.54 4.90
CA GLN A 15 -15.41 17.09 5.22
C GLN A 15 -15.43 15.70 5.89
N ALA A 16 -16.33 15.46 6.84
CA ALA A 16 -16.46 14.15 7.47
C ALA A 16 -16.75 13.06 6.43
N LEU A 17 -17.69 13.28 5.50
CA LEU A 17 -18.01 12.33 4.43
C LEU A 17 -16.85 12.13 3.45
N ARG A 18 -16.17 13.22 3.05
CA ARG A 18 -15.01 13.17 2.14
C ARG A 18 -13.88 12.30 2.69
N TYR A 19 -13.63 12.37 3.99
CA TYR A 19 -12.51 11.66 4.63
C TYR A 19 -12.93 10.37 5.34
N ALA A 20 -14.23 10.08 5.51
CA ALA A 20 -14.74 8.93 6.25
C ALA A 20 -14.10 7.59 5.83
N ARG A 21 -14.01 7.33 4.52
CA ARG A 21 -13.43 6.07 4.00
C ARG A 21 -11.97 5.90 4.41
N ARG A 22 -11.16 6.96 4.28
CA ARG A 22 -9.74 6.94 4.66
C ARG A 22 -9.57 6.92 6.19
N ALA A 23 -10.42 7.63 6.93
CA ALA A 23 -10.46 7.57 8.38
C ALA A 23 -10.79 6.16 8.90
N LEU A 24 -11.66 5.41 8.21
CA LEU A 24 -11.96 4.02 8.55
C LEU A 24 -10.73 3.12 8.46
N VAL A 25 -9.83 3.35 7.48
CA VAL A 25 -8.55 2.61 7.36
C VAL A 25 -7.65 2.86 8.58
N PHE A 26 -7.71 4.04 9.19
CA PHE A 26 -6.97 4.30 10.42
C PHE A 26 -7.46 3.42 11.58
N VAL A 27 -8.78 3.37 11.77
CA VAL A 27 -9.42 2.61 12.86
C VAL A 27 -9.29 1.10 12.62
N ALA A 28 -9.67 0.65 11.42
CA ALA A 28 -9.71 -0.74 10.99
C ALA A 28 -8.83 -0.95 9.73
N PRO A 29 -7.49 -1.00 9.86
CA PRO A 29 -6.55 -1.18 8.76
C PRO A 29 -6.53 -2.63 8.25
N ALA A 30 -7.63 -3.04 7.62
CA ALA A 30 -7.77 -4.35 7.00
C ALA A 30 -7.61 -4.23 5.47
N VAL A 31 -6.95 -5.20 4.87
CA VAL A 31 -6.89 -5.35 3.41
C VAL A 31 -7.21 -6.79 3.07
N ARG A 32 -8.23 -6.96 2.23
CA ARG A 32 -8.54 -8.24 1.62
C ARG A 32 -7.62 -8.42 0.41
N VAL A 33 -6.94 -9.55 0.36
CA VAL A 33 -6.02 -9.92 -0.72
C VAL A 33 -6.54 -11.18 -1.41
N THR A 34 -6.89 -11.04 -2.69
CA THR A 34 -7.34 -12.12 -3.59
C THR A 34 -6.50 -12.12 -4.86
N GLY A 35 -6.60 -13.15 -5.70
CA GLY A 35 -5.85 -13.18 -6.95
C GLY A 35 -6.50 -14.02 -8.04
N GLU A 36 -6.06 -13.78 -9.26
CA GLU A 36 -6.51 -14.41 -10.51
C GLU A 36 -5.25 -14.91 -11.26
N PRO A 37 -4.96 -16.21 -11.22
CA PRO A 37 -3.76 -16.77 -11.86
C PRO A 37 -3.87 -16.71 -13.39
N GLY A 38 -2.75 -16.43 -14.06
CA GLY A 38 -2.67 -16.43 -15.53
C GLY A 38 -3.33 -15.23 -16.23
N GLU A 39 -3.92 -14.30 -15.49
CA GLU A 39 -4.45 -13.06 -16.05
C GLU A 39 -3.30 -12.11 -16.49
N PRO A 40 -3.35 -11.55 -17.71
CA PRO A 40 -2.32 -10.64 -18.20
C PRO A 40 -2.46 -9.21 -17.63
N PRO A 41 -1.39 -8.40 -17.68
CA PRO A 41 -1.42 -7.01 -17.25
C PRO A 41 -2.41 -6.14 -18.03
N ARG A 42 -3.08 -5.22 -17.33
CA ARG A 42 -4.22 -4.45 -17.88
C ARG A 42 -3.87 -3.11 -18.53
N SER A 43 -2.59 -2.72 -18.59
CA SER A 43 -2.19 -1.46 -19.24
C SER A 43 -0.82 -1.53 -19.92
N ALA A 44 -0.64 -0.76 -20.99
CA ALA A 44 0.63 -0.73 -21.73
C ALA A 44 1.86 -0.33 -20.88
N PRO A 45 1.78 0.63 -19.93
CA PRO A 45 2.89 0.90 -19.02
C PRO A 45 3.25 -0.29 -18.14
N ARG A 46 2.25 -1.02 -17.61
CA ARG A 46 2.46 -2.22 -16.80
C ARG A 46 3.08 -3.35 -17.62
N LEU A 47 2.61 -3.54 -18.86
CA LEU A 47 3.18 -4.52 -19.81
C LEU A 47 4.66 -4.25 -20.10
N ARG A 48 5.04 -2.98 -20.32
CA ARG A 48 6.46 -2.62 -20.55
C ARG A 48 7.33 -3.01 -19.36
N LEU A 49 6.93 -2.59 -18.16
CA LEU A 49 7.67 -2.91 -16.94
C LEU A 49 7.70 -4.42 -16.65
N GLY A 50 6.61 -5.14 -16.96
CA GLY A 50 6.54 -6.59 -16.91
C GLY A 50 7.56 -7.27 -17.82
N ALA A 51 7.69 -6.81 -19.06
CA ALA A 51 8.70 -7.31 -19.98
C ALA A 51 10.13 -7.02 -19.51
N GLU A 52 10.36 -5.91 -18.81
CA GLU A 52 11.66 -5.61 -18.17
C GLU A 52 11.95 -6.60 -17.04
N LEU A 53 10.95 -6.92 -16.20
CA LEU A 53 11.08 -7.94 -15.15
C LEU A 53 11.34 -9.34 -15.72
N GLU A 54 10.67 -9.72 -16.81
CA GLU A 54 10.89 -11.01 -17.48
C GLU A 54 12.32 -11.12 -18.03
N ARG A 55 12.86 -10.04 -18.62
CA ARG A 55 14.28 -9.98 -19.02
C ARG A 55 15.25 -10.12 -17.84
N LEU A 56 14.82 -9.75 -16.63
CA LEU A 56 15.58 -9.90 -15.40
C LEU A 56 15.46 -11.28 -14.73
N GLY A 57 14.65 -12.18 -15.31
CA GLY A 57 14.47 -13.55 -14.82
C GLY A 57 13.22 -13.76 -13.97
N PHE A 58 12.37 -12.75 -13.83
CA PHE A 58 11.10 -12.89 -13.12
C PHE A 58 10.04 -13.58 -13.98
N VAL A 59 9.26 -14.47 -13.36
CA VAL A 59 8.16 -15.19 -14.00
C VAL A 59 6.82 -14.57 -13.57
N PRO A 60 5.88 -14.28 -14.49
CA PRO A 60 4.56 -13.78 -14.14
C PRO A 60 3.74 -14.84 -13.39
N LEU A 61 3.06 -14.43 -12.33
CA LEU A 61 2.19 -15.28 -11.50
C LEU A 61 0.69 -15.02 -11.74
N GLY A 62 0.35 -13.84 -12.24
CA GLY A 62 -1.03 -13.39 -12.48
C GLY A 62 -1.36 -12.10 -11.72
N LEU A 63 -2.65 -11.86 -11.50
CA LEU A 63 -3.14 -10.64 -10.84
C LEU A 63 -3.41 -10.87 -9.36
N LEU A 64 -2.98 -9.90 -8.55
CA LEU A 64 -3.30 -9.75 -7.14
C LEU A 64 -4.20 -8.52 -6.95
N HIS A 65 -5.25 -8.68 -6.16
CA HIS A 65 -6.24 -7.65 -5.85
C HIS A 65 -6.15 -7.28 -4.37
N GLU A 66 -5.87 -6.01 -4.07
CA GLU A 66 -5.84 -5.46 -2.71
C GLU A 66 -7.03 -4.55 -2.50
N ARG A 67 -7.89 -4.84 -1.51
CA ARG A 67 -9.07 -4.04 -1.21
C ARG A 67 -9.21 -3.75 0.28
N ALA A 68 -9.17 -2.48 0.66
CA ALA A 68 -9.51 -2.02 2.00
C ALA A 68 -11.03 -1.73 2.11
N PRO A 69 -11.59 -1.68 3.34
CA PRO A 69 -12.99 -1.35 3.58
C PRO A 69 -13.47 -0.11 2.82
N LEU A 70 -14.68 -0.18 2.28
CA LEU A 70 -15.34 0.89 1.52
C LEU A 70 -14.51 1.41 0.32
N GLY A 71 -13.57 0.61 -0.19
CA GLY A 71 -12.74 0.97 -1.35
C GLY A 71 -11.74 2.09 -1.05
N ALA A 72 -11.38 2.31 0.21
CA ALA A 72 -10.38 3.32 0.59
C ALA A 72 -9.00 3.05 0.00
N VAL A 73 -8.70 1.77 -0.25
CA VAL A 73 -7.59 1.27 -1.06
C VAL A 73 -8.19 0.22 -1.99
N ALA A 74 -7.92 0.34 -3.28
CA ALA A 74 -8.29 -0.65 -4.29
C ALA A 74 -7.15 -0.68 -5.32
N ARG A 75 -6.42 -1.79 -5.39
CA ARG A 75 -5.29 -1.96 -6.30
C ARG A 75 -5.39 -3.29 -7.03
N GLU A 76 -4.99 -3.27 -8.28
CA GLU A 76 -4.76 -4.45 -9.10
C GLU A 76 -3.27 -4.47 -9.41
N VAL A 77 -2.62 -5.57 -9.09
CA VAL A 77 -1.17 -5.71 -9.05
C VAL A 77 -0.80 -6.91 -9.92
N ASP A 78 0.08 -6.71 -10.91
CA ASP A 78 0.70 -7.83 -11.61
C ASP A 78 1.80 -8.37 -10.71
N ALA A 79 1.68 -9.64 -10.34
CA ALA A 79 2.64 -10.31 -9.48
C ALA A 79 3.62 -11.14 -10.31
N TYR A 80 4.89 -11.05 -9.94
CA TYR A 80 5.98 -11.81 -10.53
C TYR A 80 6.85 -12.43 -9.42
N ALA A 81 7.60 -13.49 -9.75
CA ALA A 81 8.57 -14.09 -8.83
C ALA A 81 9.86 -14.52 -9.54
N ASP A 82 10.97 -14.43 -8.82
CA ASP A 82 12.21 -15.11 -9.14
C ASP A 82 12.59 -15.99 -7.93
N ALA A 83 12.42 -17.30 -8.10
CA ALA A 83 12.72 -18.28 -7.06
C ALA A 83 14.22 -18.39 -6.78
N SER A 84 15.09 -18.15 -7.77
CA SER A 84 16.54 -18.19 -7.57
C SER A 84 17.02 -17.07 -6.64
N ARG A 85 16.30 -15.93 -6.67
CA ARG A 85 16.56 -14.76 -5.81
C ARG A 85 15.71 -14.72 -4.55
N GLY A 86 14.79 -15.67 -4.35
CA GLY A 86 13.85 -15.61 -3.23
C GLY A 86 12.99 -14.34 -3.22
N THR A 87 12.68 -13.76 -4.39
CA THR A 87 12.13 -12.40 -4.49
C THR A 87 10.86 -12.35 -5.33
N PHE A 88 9.86 -11.63 -4.83
CA PHE A 88 8.68 -11.24 -5.58
C PHE A 88 8.86 -9.83 -6.17
N ALA A 89 8.20 -9.57 -7.30
CA ALA A 89 8.05 -8.24 -7.86
C ALA A 89 6.58 -7.94 -8.12
N ASP A 90 6.16 -6.72 -7.80
CA ASP A 90 4.78 -6.25 -7.96
C ASP A 90 4.75 -5.02 -8.85
N VAL A 91 3.84 -5.02 -9.82
CA VAL A 91 3.63 -3.89 -10.74
C VAL A 91 2.18 -3.42 -10.68
N TRP A 92 1.95 -2.12 -10.45
CA TRP A 92 0.61 -1.54 -10.52
C TRP A 92 0.64 -0.09 -10.96
N GLN A 93 -0.54 0.47 -11.21
CA GLN A 93 -0.70 1.89 -11.52
C GLN A 93 -1.84 2.46 -10.67
N GLU A 94 -1.65 3.65 -10.08
CA GLU A 94 -2.72 4.30 -9.33
C GLU A 94 -3.74 4.94 -10.30
N ARG A 95 -5.03 4.81 -9.97
CA ARG A 95 -6.11 5.25 -10.85
C ARG A 95 -6.19 6.78 -10.90
N GLY A 96 -6.11 7.34 -12.10
CA GLY A 96 -6.30 8.78 -12.32
C GLY A 96 -5.02 9.62 -12.15
N GLU A 97 -3.89 9.00 -11.84
CA GLU A 97 -2.58 9.64 -12.00
C GLU A 97 -2.07 9.36 -13.42
N ALA A 98 -1.51 10.39 -14.08
CA ALA A 98 -0.74 10.22 -15.32
C ALA A 98 0.61 9.50 -15.08
N ASP A 99 0.84 9.03 -13.84
CA ASP A 99 2.12 8.53 -13.36
C ASP A 99 2.51 7.19 -13.97
N ALA A 100 3.84 7.04 -14.00
CA ALA A 100 4.55 5.81 -14.34
C ALA A 100 4.08 4.63 -13.48
N PRO A 101 4.15 3.40 -14.02
CA PRO A 101 3.83 2.21 -13.24
C PRO A 101 4.75 2.11 -12.02
N ARG A 102 4.17 1.70 -10.90
CA ARG A 102 4.87 1.47 -9.65
C ARG A 102 5.43 0.05 -9.66
N LEU A 103 6.69 -0.05 -9.23
CA LEU A 103 7.43 -1.29 -9.06
C LEU A 103 7.81 -1.45 -7.59
N VAL A 104 7.54 -2.62 -7.03
CA VAL A 104 8.07 -3.05 -5.74
C VAL A 104 8.76 -4.39 -5.87
N PHE A 105 9.95 -4.51 -5.30
CA PHE A 105 10.55 -5.80 -4.98
C PHE A 105 10.30 -6.14 -3.52
N TYR A 106 9.97 -7.39 -3.25
CA TYR A 106 9.63 -7.88 -1.92
C TYR A 106 10.22 -9.27 -1.69
N THR A 107 11.02 -9.41 -0.64
CA THR A 107 11.70 -10.65 -0.26
C THR A 107 11.33 -11.02 1.17
N PRO A 108 10.47 -12.04 1.37
CA PRO A 108 10.18 -12.58 2.69
C PRO A 108 11.28 -13.56 3.15
N PHE A 109 11.49 -13.62 4.46
CA PHE A 109 12.37 -14.59 5.12
C PHE A 109 11.55 -15.62 5.92
N PRO A 110 12.11 -16.82 6.20
CA PRO A 110 11.40 -17.90 6.89
C PRO A 110 10.84 -17.52 8.27
N ASP A 111 11.49 -16.60 8.96
CA ASP A 111 11.10 -16.13 10.29
C ASP A 111 10.07 -14.98 10.27
N GLY A 112 9.60 -14.59 9.09
CA GLY A 112 8.66 -13.48 8.87
C GLY A 112 9.33 -12.11 8.71
N ALA A 113 10.66 -12.02 8.76
CA ALA A 113 11.35 -10.79 8.37
C ALA A 113 11.20 -10.54 6.86
N TYR A 114 11.44 -9.32 6.40
CA TYR A 114 11.38 -9.02 4.97
C TYR A 114 12.24 -7.82 4.56
N VAL A 115 12.54 -7.77 3.27
CA VAL A 115 13.10 -6.60 2.57
C VAL A 115 12.12 -6.14 1.51
N LEU A 116 11.94 -4.81 1.38
CA LEU A 116 11.08 -4.19 0.38
C LEU A 116 11.77 -2.95 -0.23
N THR A 117 11.77 -2.85 -1.56
CA THR A 117 12.20 -1.61 -2.24
C THR A 117 11.13 -1.17 -3.24
N ALA A 118 10.93 0.14 -3.37
CA ALA A 118 9.92 0.72 -4.24
C ALA A 118 10.50 1.77 -5.20
N ASN A 119 10.02 1.88 -6.43
CA ASN A 119 10.40 2.95 -7.36
C ASN A 119 9.68 4.30 -7.11
N HIS A 120 8.78 4.34 -6.13
CA HIS A 120 7.96 5.49 -5.80
C HIS A 120 8.19 5.92 -4.35
N PRO A 121 7.84 7.17 -3.98
CA PRO A 121 8.00 7.65 -2.61
C PRO A 121 7.35 6.70 -1.60
N ARG A 122 8.19 6.15 -0.72
CA ARG A 122 7.79 5.27 0.38
C ARG A 122 8.61 5.61 1.59
N ARG A 123 7.96 5.63 2.75
CA ARG A 123 8.66 5.88 4.02
C ARG A 123 9.67 4.77 4.29
N ALA A 124 10.90 5.15 4.60
CA ALA A 124 11.92 4.20 5.01
C ALA A 124 11.55 3.55 6.36
N VAL A 125 11.76 2.23 6.43
CA VAL A 125 11.66 1.42 7.64
C VAL A 125 12.96 0.64 7.77
N ALA A 126 13.60 0.73 8.94
CA ALA A 126 14.76 -0.08 9.29
C ALA A 126 14.55 -0.59 10.71
N SER A 127 14.37 -1.90 10.85
CA SER A 127 14.18 -2.58 12.12
C SER A 127 14.81 -3.98 12.08
N ALA A 128 14.84 -4.66 13.22
CA ALA A 128 15.33 -6.03 13.30
C ALA A 128 14.53 -7.05 12.48
N ARG A 129 13.32 -6.72 11.99
CA ARG A 129 12.45 -7.63 11.22
C ARG A 129 12.04 -7.07 9.86
N ALA A 130 12.46 -5.87 9.53
CA ALA A 130 11.99 -5.18 8.33
C ALA A 130 12.99 -4.15 7.83
N GLN A 131 13.27 -4.20 6.54
CA GLN A 131 13.89 -3.11 5.81
C GLN A 131 13.03 -2.75 4.61
N ALA A 132 12.48 -1.54 4.60
CA ALA A 132 11.67 -1.03 3.49
C ALA A 132 12.15 0.37 3.09
N GLY A 133 12.10 0.69 1.80
CA GLY A 133 12.49 2.01 1.33
C GLY A 133 12.15 2.26 -0.14
N ALA A 134 12.50 3.45 -0.61
CA ALA A 134 12.31 3.84 -2.00
C ALA A 134 13.67 4.08 -2.69
N VAL A 135 13.75 3.68 -3.95
CA VAL A 135 14.84 3.98 -4.88
C VAL A 135 14.22 4.73 -6.06
N VAL A 136 13.83 5.99 -5.81
CA VAL A 136 13.02 6.78 -6.75
C VAL A 136 13.83 7.12 -8.00
N GLY A 137 13.22 6.92 -9.17
CA GLY A 137 13.81 7.27 -10.46
C GLY A 137 14.88 6.30 -10.98
N ALA A 138 15.17 5.22 -10.26
CA ALA A 138 16.05 4.16 -10.75
C ALA A 138 15.34 3.29 -11.80
N ALA A 139 16.12 2.81 -12.78
CA ALA A 139 15.68 1.73 -13.66
C ALA A 139 15.48 0.43 -12.85
N PRO A 140 14.63 -0.51 -13.31
CA PRO A 140 14.34 -1.75 -12.57
C PRO A 140 15.60 -2.55 -12.23
N GLU A 141 16.57 -2.61 -13.13
CA GLU A 141 17.85 -3.29 -12.92
C GLU A 141 18.63 -2.69 -11.74
N ALA A 142 18.70 -1.36 -11.67
CA ALA A 142 19.39 -0.66 -10.59
C ALA A 142 18.63 -0.77 -9.26
N GLN A 143 17.30 -0.73 -9.29
CA GLN A 143 16.47 -0.97 -8.10
C GLN A 143 16.65 -2.41 -7.60
N LEU A 144 16.67 -3.41 -8.49
CA LEU A 144 16.89 -4.80 -8.15
C LEU A 144 18.26 -5.02 -7.50
N ALA A 145 19.33 -4.45 -8.07
CA ALA A 145 20.65 -4.52 -7.46
C ALA A 145 20.69 -3.90 -6.05
N ALA A 146 20.04 -2.76 -5.85
CA ALA A 146 19.92 -2.15 -4.52
C ALA A 146 19.11 -3.02 -3.54
N HIS A 147 18.07 -3.68 -4.05
CA HIS A 147 17.26 -4.63 -3.28
C HIS A 147 18.06 -5.85 -2.85
N GLU A 148 18.88 -6.42 -3.73
CA GLU A 148 19.72 -7.58 -3.45
C GLU A 148 20.76 -7.30 -2.37
N ILE A 149 21.43 -6.16 -2.43
CA ILE A 149 22.34 -5.71 -1.37
C ILE A 149 21.61 -5.63 -0.02
N ALA A 150 20.35 -5.19 0.00
CA ALA A 150 19.56 -5.16 1.22
C ALA A 150 19.16 -6.57 1.70
N VAL A 151 18.81 -7.47 0.77
CA VAL A 151 18.50 -8.88 1.05
C VAL A 151 19.70 -9.60 1.64
N GLU A 152 20.89 -9.47 1.06
CA GLU A 152 22.12 -10.09 1.56
C GLU A 152 22.43 -9.72 3.01
N ARG A 153 22.26 -8.42 3.36
CA ARG A 153 22.45 -7.93 4.73
C ARG A 153 21.45 -8.51 5.72
N PHE A 154 20.25 -8.85 5.27
CA PHE A 154 19.21 -9.48 6.08
C PHE A 154 19.40 -11.00 6.16
N ALA A 155 19.85 -11.64 5.09
CA ALA A 155 20.05 -13.09 5.03
C ALA A 155 21.04 -13.59 6.09
N ALA A 156 22.07 -12.79 6.40
CA ALA A 156 23.01 -13.08 7.48
C ALA A 156 22.34 -13.27 8.86
N ARG A 157 21.14 -12.71 9.08
CA ARG A 157 20.41 -12.75 10.35
C ARG A 157 19.13 -13.59 10.31
N HIS A 158 18.51 -13.69 9.13
CA HIS A 158 17.17 -14.27 8.97
C HIS A 158 17.15 -15.54 8.13
N GLY A 159 18.32 -16.00 7.67
CA GLY A 159 18.47 -17.19 6.82
C GLY A 159 18.26 -16.88 5.34
N THR A 160 18.25 -17.92 4.52
CA THR A 160 18.08 -17.79 3.08
C THR A 160 16.62 -17.49 2.73
N PRO A 161 16.32 -16.43 1.96
CA PRO A 161 14.97 -16.19 1.50
C PRO A 161 14.56 -17.27 0.50
N ALA A 162 13.30 -17.65 0.51
CA ALA A 162 12.74 -18.60 -0.44
C ALA A 162 11.33 -18.16 -0.83
N VAL A 163 11.07 -18.14 -2.13
CA VAL A 163 9.74 -17.89 -2.69
C VAL A 163 9.37 -19.00 -3.65
N ALA A 164 8.11 -19.38 -3.66
CA ALA A 164 7.58 -20.28 -4.67
C ALA A 164 7.15 -19.48 -5.91
N LEU A 165 7.29 -20.09 -7.08
CA LEU A 165 6.77 -19.56 -8.36
C LEU A 165 5.26 -19.81 -8.47
N ASP A 166 4.51 -19.35 -7.46
CA ASP A 166 3.08 -19.59 -7.34
C ASP A 166 2.37 -18.36 -6.75
N LEU A 167 1.22 -18.01 -7.34
CA LEU A 167 0.44 -16.86 -6.91
C LEU A 167 -0.06 -17.01 -5.46
N GLY A 168 -0.38 -18.23 -5.03
CA GLY A 168 -0.77 -18.55 -3.65
C GLY A 168 0.28 -18.14 -2.62
N ALA A 169 1.55 -18.45 -2.85
CA ALA A 169 2.66 -18.02 -2.00
C ALA A 169 2.77 -16.49 -1.96
N ARG A 170 2.64 -15.81 -3.10
CA ARG A 170 2.62 -14.34 -3.13
C ARG A 170 1.43 -13.79 -2.34
N LEU A 171 0.23 -14.35 -2.49
CA LEU A 171 -0.97 -13.93 -1.75
C LEU A 171 -0.79 -14.14 -0.23
N ALA A 172 -0.21 -15.27 0.18
CA ALA A 172 0.11 -15.55 1.58
C ALA A 172 1.10 -14.51 2.13
N ALA A 173 2.14 -14.17 1.36
CA ALA A 173 3.12 -13.16 1.75
C ALA A 173 2.51 -11.75 1.87
N ALA A 174 1.60 -11.35 0.96
CA ALA A 174 0.85 -10.10 1.07
C ALA A 174 -0.01 -10.06 2.34
N ARG A 175 -0.71 -11.16 2.67
CA ARG A 175 -1.52 -11.23 3.89
C ARG A 175 -0.65 -11.13 5.15
N ALA A 176 0.51 -11.78 5.17
CA ALA A 176 1.47 -11.69 6.27
C ALA A 176 1.96 -10.25 6.46
N TRP A 177 2.30 -9.56 5.36
CA TRP A 177 2.65 -8.14 5.38
C TRP A 177 1.54 -7.26 6.00
N TYR A 178 0.27 -7.42 5.56
CA TYR A 178 -0.85 -6.66 6.10
C TYR A 178 -1.28 -7.07 7.52
N ALA A 179 -0.84 -8.23 8.01
CA ALA A 179 -0.95 -8.60 9.42
C ALA A 179 0.07 -7.87 10.30
N GLY A 180 1.24 -7.51 9.73
CA GLY A 180 2.35 -6.84 10.41
C GLY A 180 2.50 -5.35 10.04
N GLU A 181 3.67 -4.99 9.49
CA GLU A 181 4.03 -3.59 9.19
C GLU A 181 3.14 -2.93 8.14
N GLY A 182 2.55 -3.69 7.21
CA GLY A 182 1.58 -3.16 6.25
C GLY A 182 0.38 -2.50 6.93
N ARG A 183 -0.06 -3.08 8.05
CA ARG A 183 -1.11 -2.48 8.90
C ARG A 183 -0.68 -1.11 9.44
N ARG A 184 0.57 -1.01 9.90
CA ARG A 184 1.13 0.23 10.46
C ARG A 184 1.33 1.27 9.36
N GLU A 185 1.75 0.87 8.18
CA GLU A 185 1.88 1.74 7.01
C GLU A 185 0.52 2.33 6.61
N LEU A 186 -0.53 1.51 6.51
CA LEU A 186 -1.89 1.95 6.23
C LEU A 186 -2.40 2.95 7.26
N ARG A 187 -2.22 2.67 8.56
CA ARG A 187 -2.60 3.60 9.63
C ARG A 187 -1.87 4.93 9.51
N ARG A 188 -0.56 4.91 9.27
CA ARG A 188 0.23 6.13 9.11
C ARG A 188 -0.25 6.95 7.92
N GLY A 189 -0.49 6.33 6.76
CA GLY A 189 -1.05 7.00 5.59
C GLY A 189 -2.46 7.56 5.81
N ALA A 190 -3.24 6.95 6.70
CA ALA A 190 -4.59 7.36 7.04
C ALA A 190 -4.68 8.36 8.22
N ALA A 191 -3.58 8.69 8.89
CA ALA A 191 -3.57 9.50 10.11
C ALA A 191 -4.11 10.93 9.88
N LEU A 192 -3.66 11.60 8.81
CA LEU A 192 -4.14 12.94 8.47
C LEU A 192 -5.64 12.95 8.07
N PRO A 193 -6.11 12.07 7.15
CA PRO A 193 -7.54 11.92 6.89
C PRO A 193 -8.38 11.67 8.14
N PHE A 194 -7.88 10.84 9.06
CA PHE A 194 -8.54 10.59 10.34
C PHE A 194 -8.63 11.85 11.20
N GLY A 195 -7.53 12.60 11.34
CA GLY A 195 -7.51 13.86 12.08
C GLY A 195 -8.50 14.89 11.51
N ILE A 196 -8.57 15.02 10.19
CA ILE A 196 -9.53 15.92 9.52
C ILE A 196 -10.97 15.48 9.79
N ALA A 197 -11.27 14.18 9.68
CA ALA A 197 -12.60 13.66 9.95
C ALA A 197 -13.00 13.85 11.42
N ALA A 198 -12.10 13.59 12.37
CA ALA A 198 -12.34 13.78 13.80
C ALA A 198 -12.60 15.26 14.14
N PHE A 199 -11.79 16.17 13.60
CA PHE A 199 -11.99 17.61 13.77
C PHE A 199 -13.33 18.08 13.18
N ALA A 200 -13.69 17.59 11.99
CA ALA A 200 -14.98 17.90 11.37
C ALA A 200 -16.15 17.42 12.24
N LEU A 201 -16.08 16.25 12.87
CA LEU A 201 -17.12 15.77 13.78
C LEU A 201 -17.26 16.65 15.03
N VAL A 202 -16.15 17.12 15.61
CA VAL A 202 -16.18 18.06 16.75
C VAL A 202 -16.80 19.40 16.33
N LEU A 203 -16.42 19.91 15.16
CA LEU A 203 -16.96 21.16 14.61
C LEU A 203 -18.47 21.05 14.36
N LEU A 204 -18.92 19.92 13.81
CA LEU A 204 -20.33 19.61 13.60
C LEU A 204 -21.10 19.60 14.92
N ALA A 205 -20.59 18.88 15.93
CA ALA A 205 -21.22 18.81 17.24
C ALA A 205 -21.33 20.20 17.90
N SER A 206 -20.28 21.02 17.80
CA SER A 206 -20.29 22.41 18.29
C SER A 206 -21.33 23.28 17.57
N ALA A 207 -21.38 23.22 16.23
CA ALA A 207 -22.32 24.00 15.44
C ALA A 207 -23.77 23.61 15.72
N VAL A 208 -24.06 22.31 15.82
CA VAL A 208 -25.39 21.80 16.18
C VAL A 208 -25.77 22.23 17.59
N ASN A 209 -24.85 22.14 18.56
CA ASN A 209 -25.11 22.58 19.92
C ASN A 209 -25.49 24.07 19.99
N LEU A 210 -24.76 24.93 19.27
CA LEU A 210 -25.05 26.36 19.19
C LEU A 210 -26.37 26.67 18.48
N LEU A 211 -26.77 25.87 17.48
CA LEU A 211 -28.06 26.02 16.81
C LEU A 211 -29.23 25.66 17.73
N LEU A 212 -29.05 24.62 18.57
CA LEU A 212 -30.08 24.15 19.51
C LEU A 212 -30.21 25.06 20.73
N HIS A 213 -29.09 25.55 21.28
CA HIS A 213 -29.07 26.25 22.57
C HIS A 213 -28.77 27.75 22.48
N GLY A 214 -28.17 28.25 21.39
CA GLY A 214 -27.83 29.67 21.20
C GLY A 214 -28.98 30.56 20.75
N ALA A 215 -30.23 30.09 20.88
CA ALA A 215 -31.45 30.84 20.58
C ALA A 215 -32.13 31.42 21.84
N ARG A 216 -31.53 31.22 23.02
CA ARG A 216 -31.87 31.90 24.27
C ARG A 216 -30.88 33.03 24.48
#